data_AF-A0A4Z2HYR7-F1
#
_entry.id   AF-A0A4Z2HYR7-F1
#
_cell.length_a   1.000
_cell.length_b   1.000
_cell.length_c   1.000
_cell.angle_alpha   90.00
_cell.angle_beta   90.00
_cell.angle_gamma   90.00
#
_symmetry.space_group_name_H-M   'P 1'
#
loop_
_entity.id
_entity.type
_entity.pdbx_description
1 polymer ?
#
loop_
_entity_poly.entity_id
_entity_poly.type
_entity_poly.pdbx_seq_one_letter_code
_entity_poly.pdbx_strand_id
1 'polypeptide(L)'
;MLLRFLSVGALVLLAEGYFSEEMFPEESKMQPPTVVIAILARNSAHSLPYYLGALERLNYPKDRVSVWAATDHNTDNTTAILKEWLTYMQKFYHDVEWRPMDQPT
;
A
#
# COMPACT_ATOMS: atom_id res chain seq x y z
N MET A 1 60.74 -1.41 27.19
CA MET A 1 59.98 -0.39 26.45
C MET A 1 59.50 -0.82 25.06
N LEU A 2 60.10 -1.82 24.38
CA LEU A 2 59.67 -2.25 23.03
C LEU A 2 58.42 -3.16 22.98
N LEU A 3 58.14 -3.93 24.04
CA LEU A 3 57.09 -4.97 23.98
C LEU A 3 55.64 -4.43 23.95
N ARG A 4 55.41 -3.20 24.42
CA ARG A 4 54.08 -2.56 24.42
C ARG A 4 53.66 -2.03 23.05
N PHE A 5 54.61 -1.73 22.16
CA PHE A 5 54.30 -1.26 20.80
C PHE A 5 53.87 -2.41 19.89
N LEU A 6 54.38 -3.62 20.14
CA LEU A 6 54.10 -4.81 19.35
C LEU A 6 52.66 -5.33 19.58
N SER A 7 52.14 -5.18 20.80
CA SER A 7 50.75 -5.53 21.14
C SER A 7 49.71 -4.57 20.54
N VAL A 8 50.05 -3.29 20.36
CA VAL A 8 49.14 -2.31 19.74
C VAL A 8 49.09 -2.51 18.22
N GLY A 9 50.24 -2.81 17.59
CA GLY A 9 50.32 -3.10 16.15
C GLY A 9 49.49 -4.32 15.74
N ALA A 10 49.45 -5.36 16.57
CA ALA A 10 48.65 -6.56 16.28
C ALA A 10 47.13 -6.32 16.34
N LEU A 11 46.67 -5.40 17.20
CA LEU A 11 45.24 -5.04 17.29
C LEU A 11 44.78 -4.22 16.08
N VAL A 12 45.67 -3.39 15.53
CA VAL A 12 45.42 -2.58 14.32
C VAL A 12 45.37 -3.44 13.06
N LEU A 13 46.21 -4.49 12.97
CA LEU A 13 46.24 -5.38 11.80
C LEU A 13 44.99 -6.27 11.66
N LEU A 14 44.26 -6.56 12.74
CA LEU A 14 42.99 -7.29 12.66
C LEU A 14 41.81 -6.39 12.22
N ALA A 15 41.97 -5.06 12.28
CA ALA A 15 40.91 -4.11 11.97
C ALA A 15 40.94 -3.61 10.51
N GLU A 16 42.06 -3.76 9.79
CA GLU A 16 42.28 -3.21 8.44
C GLU A 16 41.53 -3.93 7.31
N GLY A 17 40.84 -5.04 7.59
CA GLY A 17 40.13 -5.84 6.59
C GLY A 17 38.63 -6.03 6.81
N TYR A 18 38.05 -5.44 7.86
CA TYR A 18 36.61 -5.58 8.15
C TYR A 18 35.84 -4.44 7.48
N PHE A 19 35.53 -4.61 6.20
CA PHE A 19 34.68 -3.68 5.45
C PHE A 19 33.21 -3.97 5.78
N SER A 20 32.46 -2.97 6.29
CA SER A 20 31.02 -3.14 6.57
C SER A 20 30.22 -3.51 5.32
N GLU A 21 30.63 -3.06 4.13
CA GLU A 21 30.00 -3.44 2.86
C GLU A 21 30.07 -4.94 2.50
N GLU A 22 30.94 -5.76 3.12
CA GLU A 22 30.91 -7.23 2.93
C GLU A 22 29.81 -7.92 3.75
N MET A 23 29.15 -7.19 4.65
CA MET A 23 27.87 -7.63 5.20
C MET A 23 26.85 -7.51 4.08
N PHE A 24 26.50 -8.61 3.42
CA PHE A 24 25.29 -8.67 2.62
C PHE A 24 24.11 -8.54 3.61
N PRO A 25 23.45 -7.37 3.76
CA PRO A 25 22.25 -7.32 4.58
C PRO A 25 21.26 -8.32 3.97
N GLU A 26 20.57 -9.08 4.82
CA GLU A 26 19.53 -9.97 4.35
C GLU A 26 18.55 -9.14 3.51
N GLU A 27 18.36 -9.52 2.24
CA GLU A 27 17.51 -8.78 1.32
C GLU A 27 16.12 -8.66 1.93
N SER A 28 15.56 -7.44 1.93
CA SER A 28 14.23 -7.23 2.47
C SER A 28 13.23 -8.11 1.74
N LYS A 29 12.30 -8.73 2.48
CA LYS A 29 11.25 -9.56 1.87
C LYS A 29 10.57 -8.79 0.73
N MET A 30 10.49 -9.41 -0.44
CA MET A 30 9.77 -8.84 -1.57
C MET A 30 8.33 -8.53 -1.16
N GLN A 31 7.99 -7.26 -1.32
CA GLN A 31 6.68 -6.74 -1.02
C GLN A 31 5.87 -6.66 -2.32
N PRO A 32 4.58 -7.02 -2.32
CA PRO A 32 3.74 -6.82 -3.49
C PRO A 32 3.64 -5.32 -3.80
N PRO A 33 3.34 -4.88 -5.03
CA PRO A 33 3.26 -3.45 -5.35
C PRO A 33 2.11 -2.74 -4.61
N THR A 34 2.09 -1.42 -4.62
CA THR A 34 0.88 -0.65 -4.24
C THR A 34 0.08 -0.40 -5.52
N VAL A 35 -1.21 -0.70 -5.51
CA VAL A 35 -2.09 -0.61 -6.68
C VAL A 35 -3.26 0.33 -6.44
N VAL A 36 -3.75 0.97 -7.50
CA VAL A 36 -4.95 1.81 -7.44
C VAL A 36 -6.08 1.13 -8.21
N ILE A 37 -7.26 1.03 -7.59
CA ILE A 37 -8.49 0.57 -8.23
C ILE A 37 -9.42 1.76 -8.41
N ALA A 38 -9.66 2.13 -9.66
CA ALA A 38 -10.61 3.18 -10.01
C ALA A 38 -12.02 2.60 -10.20
N ILE A 39 -12.99 3.12 -9.45
CA ILE A 39 -14.41 2.74 -9.50
C ILE A 39 -15.21 3.92 -10.05
N LEU A 40 -15.72 3.75 -11.27
CA LEU A 40 -16.66 4.68 -11.89
C LEU A 40 -18.03 4.00 -11.90
N ALA A 41 -18.99 4.50 -11.13
CA ALA A 41 -20.30 3.88 -11.01
C ALA A 41 -21.42 4.84 -11.40
N ARG A 42 -22.17 4.44 -12.43
CA ARG A 42 -23.38 5.13 -12.90
C ARG A 42 -24.54 4.15 -13.10
N ASN A 43 -25.71 4.43 -12.52
CA ASN A 43 -26.96 3.65 -12.61
C ASN A 43 -26.75 2.13 -12.46
N SER A 44 -25.89 1.76 -11.51
CA SER A 44 -25.39 0.39 -11.30
C SER A 44 -25.81 -0.17 -9.95
N ALA A 45 -26.84 0.38 -9.29
CA ALA A 45 -27.23 -0.03 -7.94
C ALA A 45 -27.51 -1.54 -7.82
N HIS A 46 -28.04 -2.14 -8.89
CA HIS A 46 -28.39 -3.57 -8.96
C HIS A 46 -27.16 -4.49 -9.07
N SER A 47 -26.05 -4.02 -9.62
CA SER A 47 -24.85 -4.84 -9.90
C SER A 47 -23.66 -4.48 -9.01
N LEU A 48 -23.59 -3.23 -8.54
CA LEU A 48 -22.51 -2.68 -7.74
C LEU A 48 -22.16 -3.56 -6.51
N PRO A 49 -23.12 -4.05 -5.69
CA PRO A 49 -22.79 -4.90 -4.54
C PRO A 49 -22.00 -6.15 -4.90
N TYR A 50 -22.19 -6.73 -6.09
CA TYR A 50 -21.45 -7.92 -6.53
C TYR A 50 -19.98 -7.59 -6.78
N TYR A 51 -19.69 -6.45 -7.41
CA TYR A 51 -18.33 -5.98 -7.66
C TYR A 51 -17.62 -5.61 -6.35
N LEU A 52 -18.31 -4.89 -5.46
CA LEU A 52 -17.77 -4.51 -4.15
C LEU A 52 -17.45 -5.75 -3.31
N GLY A 53 -18.33 -6.75 -3.29
CA GLY A 53 -18.06 -8.02 -2.64
C GLY A 53 -16.88 -8.78 -3.25
N ALA A 54 -16.62 -8.65 -4.56
CA ALA A 54 -15.42 -9.23 -5.18
C ALA A 54 -14.14 -8.54 -4.71
N LEU A 55 -14.15 -7.20 -4.55
CA LEU A 55 -13.03 -6.44 -3.99
C LEU A 55 -12.77 -6.80 -2.51
N GLU A 56 -13.82 -7.07 -1.75
CA GLU A 56 -13.70 -7.56 -0.38
C GLU A 56 -13.02 -8.92 -0.30
N ARG A 57 -13.33 -9.84 -1.23
CA ARG A 57 -12.73 -11.18 -1.32
C ARG A 57 -11.38 -11.23 -2.05
N LEU A 58 -10.89 -10.10 -2.57
CA LEU A 58 -9.63 -10.05 -3.29
C LEU A 58 -8.49 -10.53 -2.38
N ASN A 59 -7.79 -11.60 -2.79
CA ASN A 59 -6.62 -12.13 -2.10
C ASN A 59 -5.38 -11.29 -2.41
N TYR A 60 -5.41 -10.03 -1.98
CA TYR A 60 -4.33 -9.06 -2.09
C TYR A 60 -4.29 -8.23 -0.81
N PRO A 61 -3.11 -7.84 -0.30
CA PRO A 61 -3.01 -7.01 0.89
C PRO A 61 -3.75 -5.68 0.70
N LYS A 62 -4.84 -5.48 1.46
CA LYS A 62 -5.73 -4.32 1.30
C LYS A 62 -5.04 -3.01 1.67
N ASP A 63 -4.12 -3.06 2.63
CA ASP A 63 -3.21 -1.99 3.05
C ASP A 63 -2.27 -1.51 1.93
N ARG A 64 -2.27 -2.20 0.79
CA ARG A 64 -1.54 -1.85 -0.44
C ARG A 64 -2.44 -1.56 -1.64
N VAL A 65 -3.75 -1.44 -1.42
CA VAL A 65 -4.71 -1.07 -2.45
C VAL A 65 -5.26 0.30 -2.09
N SER A 66 -5.11 1.26 -3.00
CA SER A 66 -5.84 2.53 -2.96
C SER A 66 -7.09 2.43 -3.80
N VAL A 67 -8.20 3.00 -3.32
CA VAL A 67 -9.46 3.05 -4.06
C VAL A 67 -9.74 4.48 -4.45
N TRP A 68 -9.91 4.72 -5.75
CA TRP A 68 -10.37 6.00 -6.25
C TRP A 68 -11.78 5.82 -6.81
N ALA A 69 -12.76 6.53 -6.28
CA ALA A 69 -14.16 6.31 -6.64
C ALA A 69 -14.85 7.61 -7.03
N ALA A 70 -15.59 7.56 -8.14
CA ALA A 70 -16.41 8.66 -8.61
C ALA A 70 -17.77 8.18 -9.12
N THR A 71 -18.77 9.03 -8.95
CA THR A 71 -20.13 8.81 -9.45
C THR A 71 -20.69 10.09 -10.01
N ASP A 72 -21.42 9.99 -11.11
CA ASP A 72 -22.09 11.10 -11.77
C ASP A 72 -23.50 10.70 -12.20
N HIS A 73 -24.42 11.68 -12.23
CA HIS A 73 -25.74 11.57 -12.88
C HIS A 73 -26.50 10.25 -12.61
N ASN A 74 -26.55 9.83 -11.35
CA ASN A 74 -27.30 8.66 -10.91
C ASN A 74 -28.78 9.01 -10.69
N THR A 75 -29.67 8.20 -11.25
CA THR A 75 -31.11 8.22 -10.97
C THR A 75 -31.52 7.11 -10.00
N ASP A 76 -30.61 6.19 -9.69
CA ASP A 76 -30.82 5.08 -8.76
C ASP A 76 -29.98 5.23 -7.48
N ASN A 77 -29.95 4.18 -6.65
CA ASN A 77 -29.27 4.20 -5.34
C ASN A 77 -27.75 3.98 -5.41
N THR A 78 -27.12 4.11 -6.59
CA THR A 78 -25.68 3.82 -6.79
C THR A 78 -24.80 4.65 -5.85
N THR A 79 -25.06 5.96 -5.75
CA THR A 79 -24.27 6.88 -4.92
C THR A 79 -24.30 6.48 -3.45
N ALA A 80 -25.48 6.08 -2.92
CA ALA A 80 -25.60 5.70 -1.52
C ALA A 80 -24.89 4.39 -1.20
N ILE A 81 -25.07 3.36 -2.05
CA ILE A 81 -24.41 2.06 -1.90
C ILE A 81 -22.89 2.22 -1.91
N LEU A 82 -22.36 2.99 -2.89
CA LEU A 82 -20.92 3.19 -2.99
C LEU A 82 -20.38 3.97 -1.80
N LYS A 83 -21.08 5.03 -1.37
CA LYS A 83 -20.69 5.84 -0.21
C LYS A 83 -20.66 5.03 1.09
N GLU A 84 -21.68 4.20 1.33
CA GLU A 84 -21.74 3.33 2.50
C GLU A 84 -20.54 2.37 2.53
N TRP A 85 -20.28 1.71 1.40
CA TRP A 85 -19.16 0.78 1.28
C TRP A 85 -17.82 1.46 1.50
N LEU A 86 -17.55 2.59 0.84
CA LEU A 86 -16.30 3.34 1.01
C LEU A 86 -16.08 3.76 2.46
N THR A 87 -17.14 4.21 3.14
CA THR A 87 -17.08 4.64 4.55
C THR A 87 -16.70 3.49 5.48
N TYR A 88 -17.23 2.29 5.24
CA TYR A 88 -16.90 1.11 6.04
C TYR A 88 -15.51 0.56 5.73
N MET A 89 -15.15 0.57 4.44
CA MET A 89 -13.96 -0.11 3.94
C MET A 89 -12.67 0.70 4.01
N GLN A 90 -12.75 2.04 4.08
CA GLN A 90 -11.58 2.92 4.11
C GLN A 90 -10.48 2.51 5.10
N LYS A 91 -10.86 1.95 6.27
CA LYS A 91 -9.93 1.53 7.32
C LYS A 91 -9.03 0.34 6.95
N PHE A 92 -9.39 -0.39 5.90
CA PHE A 92 -8.63 -1.56 5.44
C PHE A 92 -7.74 -1.25 4.25
N TYR A 93 -8.10 -0.21 3.48
CA TYR A 93 -7.41 0.17 2.26
C TYR A 93 -6.24 1.12 2.56
N HIS A 94 -5.25 1.16 1.67
CA HIS A 94 -4.11 2.07 1.78
C HIS A 94 -4.55 3.54 1.80
N ASP A 95 -5.45 3.86 0.87
CA ASP A 95 -6.03 5.18 0.69
C ASP A 95 -7.39 5.06 0.00
N VAL A 96 -8.31 5.99 0.28
CA VAL A 96 -9.62 6.05 -0.38
C VAL A 96 -9.95 7.49 -0.75
N GLU A 97 -10.07 7.75 -2.05
CA GLU A 97 -10.48 9.05 -2.59
C GLU A 97 -11.91 8.97 -3.15
N TRP A 98 -12.78 9.88 -2.69
CA TRP A 98 -14.17 9.97 -3.12
C TRP A 98 -14.44 11.29 -3.86
N ARG A 99 -14.93 11.20 -5.10
CA ARG A 99 -15.31 12.33 -5.95
C ARG A 99 -16.80 12.26 -6.31
N PRO A 100 -17.69 12.81 -5.46
CA PRO A 100 -19.11 12.91 -5.78
C PRO A 100 -19.32 14.05 -6.78
N MET A 101 -20.05 13.78 -7.87
CA MET A 101 -20.52 14.81 -8.79
C MET A 101 -22.05 14.76 -8.85
N ASP A 102 -22.69 15.52 -7.95
CA ASP A 102 -24.16 15.59 -7.85
C ASP A 102 -24.76 16.59 -8.86
N GLN A 103 -23.96 17.51 -9.42
CA GLN A 103 -24.40 18.51 -10.40
C GLN A 103 -23.43 18.57 -11.59
N PRO A 104 -23.93 18.62 -12.84
CA PRO A 104 -23.10 18.88 -14.01
C PRO A 104 -22.50 20.28 -13.93
N THR A 105 -21.20 20.40 -14.27
CA THR A 105 -20.54 21.66 -14.59
C THR A 105 -20.93 22.16 -15.97
#